data_AF-A0A7R9TX80-F1
#
_entry.id   AF-A0A7R9TX80-F1
#
_cell.length_a   1.000
_cell.length_b   1.000
_cell.length_c   1.000
_cell.angle_alpha   90.00
_cell.angle_beta   90.00
_cell.angle_gamma   90.00
#
_symmetry.space_group_name_H-M   'P 1'
#
loop_
_entity.id
_entity.type
_entity.pdbx_description
1 polymer ?
#
loop_
_entity_poly.entity_id
_entity_poly.type
_entity_poly.pdbx_seq_one_letter_code
_entity_poly.pdbx_strand_id
1 'polypeptide(L)'
;VSPIARVACATMQFPVNASQQRPTFFELVAADRLVSSLRSALVYSMRVLVSRRPSSSWILDREDECFAAFMTLVETHAFATSNGSMAEGLYGLQRTRWRGSRVRGRGGERDAVDGVTGVKKTRALTRTERALSVLTLVAVPYAREKLDRLHKRLLAHGGGTIARDAARARLRDDEEGEDEDGGVLLRLPSAYVRTPSSLASSTFVKTYPIVNALLEAATFAHWLSFLIDGGDTHDPILRFLGLKITRVSLIETSETRAALDAHRAIALNAARVEGGVLARVNAAILRAAHVAIDHAQGGLMIAVVAFK
;
A
#
# COMPACT_ATOMS: atom_id res chain seq x y z
N VAL A 1 10.24 36.15 27.92
CA VAL A 1 10.02 35.60 26.57
C VAL A 1 10.66 34.23 26.53
N SER A 2 9.90 33.21 26.90
CA SER A 2 10.33 31.82 27.04
C SER A 2 10.21 31.09 25.69
N PRO A 3 11.18 30.26 25.29
CA PRO A 3 11.04 29.40 24.13
C PRO A 3 10.20 28.18 24.54
N ILE A 4 8.99 28.08 23.98
CA ILE A 4 8.13 26.90 24.16
C ILE A 4 8.81 25.73 23.47
N ALA A 5 9.13 24.72 24.27
CA ALA A 5 9.72 23.46 23.85
C ALA A 5 8.89 22.84 22.71
N ARG A 6 9.53 22.70 21.54
CA ARG A 6 9.01 21.91 20.43
C ARG A 6 8.99 20.45 20.90
N VAL A 7 7.81 19.89 21.11
CA VAL A 7 7.64 18.46 21.35
C VAL A 7 7.99 17.77 20.03
N ALA A 8 9.21 17.23 19.99
CA ALA A 8 9.66 16.34 18.95
C ALA A 8 8.69 15.15 18.90
N CYS A 9 8.04 14.94 17.76
CA CYS A 9 7.47 13.64 17.42
C CYS A 9 8.65 12.68 17.28
N ALA A 10 9.05 12.09 18.41
CA ALA A 10 9.90 10.92 18.44
C ALA A 10 9.08 9.75 17.92
N THR A 11 9.00 9.63 16.59
CA THR A 11 9.01 8.28 16.03
C THR A 11 10.31 7.66 16.56
N MET A 12 10.24 6.55 17.32
CA MET A 12 11.42 5.77 17.70
C MET A 12 12.07 5.24 16.42
N GLN A 13 12.84 6.10 15.74
CA GLN A 13 13.63 5.76 14.57
C GLN A 13 15.05 5.62 15.09
N PHE A 14 15.48 4.35 15.20
CA PHE A 14 16.86 4.02 15.50
C PHE A 14 17.78 4.77 14.52
N PRO A 15 18.86 5.40 14.97
CA PRO A 15 19.81 6.06 14.08
C PRO A 15 20.46 4.99 13.19
N VAL A 16 19.96 4.87 11.96
CA VAL A 16 20.51 3.97 10.95
C VAL A 16 21.66 4.71 10.27
N ASN A 17 22.88 4.19 10.43
CA ASN A 17 24.07 4.68 9.75
C ASN A 17 23.84 4.74 8.23
N ALA A 18 24.38 5.76 7.55
CA ALA A 18 24.21 5.99 6.11
C ALA A 18 24.62 4.81 5.21
N SER A 19 25.35 3.82 5.75
CA SER A 19 25.72 2.56 5.10
C SER A 19 24.61 1.50 5.07
N GLN A 20 23.54 1.62 5.87
CA GLN A 20 22.44 0.66 5.98
C GLN A 20 21.18 1.16 5.25
N GLN A 21 21.32 1.56 4.00
CA GLN A 21 20.16 2.03 3.22
C GLN A 21 19.27 0.90 2.68
N ARG A 22 19.78 -0.32 2.73
CA ARG A 22 19.05 -1.53 2.39
C ARG A 22 18.14 -1.94 3.56
N PRO A 23 16.84 -2.21 3.31
CA PRO A 23 15.94 -2.67 4.34
C PRO A 23 16.28 -4.09 4.78
N THR A 24 15.93 -4.43 6.02
CA THR A 24 16.06 -5.82 6.49
C THR A 24 14.92 -6.69 5.95
N PHE A 25 15.14 -8.01 5.91
CA PHE A 25 14.09 -8.96 5.56
C PHE A 25 12.84 -8.80 6.44
N PHE A 26 13.05 -8.66 7.76
CA PHE A 26 11.94 -8.49 8.71
C PHE A 26 11.15 -7.21 8.48
N GLU A 27 11.80 -6.09 8.12
CA GLU A 27 11.09 -4.85 7.76
C GLU A 27 10.20 -5.03 6.53
N LEU A 28 10.72 -5.72 5.50
CA LEU A 28 9.96 -5.98 4.28
C LEU A 28 8.76 -6.91 4.54
N VAL A 29 8.97 -8.00 5.29
CA VAL A 29 7.90 -8.95 5.62
C VAL A 29 6.85 -8.30 6.52
N ALA A 30 7.27 -7.49 7.49
CA ALA A 30 6.34 -6.80 8.37
C ALA A 30 5.44 -5.82 7.58
N ALA A 31 6.01 -5.09 6.63
CA ALA A 31 5.24 -4.22 5.74
C ALA A 31 4.23 -5.00 4.89
N ASP A 32 4.60 -6.16 4.36
CA ASP A 32 3.70 -6.99 3.54
C ASP A 32 2.52 -7.56 4.35
N ARG A 33 2.78 -8.05 5.57
CA ARG A 33 1.75 -8.62 6.46
C ARG A 33 0.73 -7.60 6.97
N LEU A 34 1.09 -6.32 7.00
CA LEU A 34 0.18 -5.26 7.45
C LEU A 34 -1.07 -5.18 6.56
N VAL A 35 -0.89 -5.27 5.24
CA VAL A 35 -1.99 -5.12 4.28
C VAL A 35 -2.97 -6.29 4.38
N SER A 36 -2.48 -7.52 4.58
CA SER A 36 -3.35 -8.69 4.77
C SER A 36 -4.18 -8.58 6.05
N SER A 37 -3.58 -8.10 7.15
CA SER A 37 -4.30 -7.91 8.42
C SER A 37 -5.39 -6.83 8.30
N LEU A 38 -5.08 -5.74 7.61
CA LEU A 38 -6.04 -4.65 7.36
C LEU A 38 -7.27 -5.13 6.57
N ARG A 39 -7.09 -6.05 5.61
CA ARG A 39 -8.22 -6.64 4.87
C ARG A 39 -9.18 -7.36 5.82
N SER A 40 -8.67 -8.25 6.67
CA SER A 40 -9.48 -9.02 7.61
C SER A 40 -10.24 -8.10 8.58
N ALA A 41 -9.56 -7.10 9.14
CA ALA A 41 -10.17 -6.13 10.05
C ALA A 41 -11.28 -5.30 9.37
N LEU A 42 -11.06 -4.87 8.12
CA LEU A 42 -12.04 -4.11 7.35
C LEU A 42 -13.28 -4.96 7.03
N VAL A 43 -13.10 -6.20 6.58
CA VAL A 43 -14.22 -7.12 6.32
C VAL A 43 -15.03 -7.37 7.59
N TYR A 44 -14.36 -7.63 8.72
CA TYR A 44 -15.02 -7.77 10.01
C TYR A 44 -15.83 -6.51 10.38
N SER A 45 -15.22 -5.33 10.25
CA SER A 45 -15.89 -4.06 10.55
C SER A 45 -17.14 -3.85 9.68
N MET A 46 -17.09 -4.23 8.40
CA MET A 46 -18.22 -4.17 7.48
C MET A 46 -19.32 -5.15 7.90
N ARG A 47 -18.97 -6.38 8.29
CA ARG A 47 -19.94 -7.38 8.78
C ARG A 47 -20.66 -6.90 10.03
N VAL A 48 -19.94 -6.35 11.01
CA VAL A 48 -20.51 -5.77 12.23
C VAL A 48 -21.38 -4.54 11.90
N LEU A 49 -21.00 -3.74 10.89
CA LEU A 49 -21.82 -2.61 10.46
C LEU A 49 -23.14 -3.06 9.81
N VAL A 50 -23.09 -4.11 8.99
CA VAL A 50 -24.27 -4.70 8.35
C VAL A 50 -25.21 -5.35 9.36
N SER A 51 -24.67 -6.02 10.40
CA SER A 51 -25.51 -6.61 11.45
C SER A 51 -26.31 -5.56 12.23
N ARG A 52 -25.80 -4.33 12.34
CA ARG A 52 -26.50 -3.20 12.96
C ARG A 52 -27.45 -2.45 12.01
N ARG A 53 -27.21 -2.50 10.70
CA ARG A 53 -28.04 -1.82 9.68
C ARG A 53 -28.25 -2.73 8.46
N PRO A 54 -29.33 -3.54 8.44
CA PRO A 54 -29.58 -4.51 7.37
C PRO A 54 -29.87 -3.87 6.00
N SER A 55 -30.14 -2.56 5.94
CA SER A 55 -30.34 -1.82 4.69
C SER A 55 -29.08 -1.72 3.81
N SER A 56 -27.90 -2.02 4.36
CA SER A 56 -26.61 -1.92 3.65
C SER A 56 -26.04 -3.26 3.18
N SER A 57 -26.87 -4.30 2.99
CA SER A 57 -26.42 -5.63 2.54
C SER A 57 -25.61 -5.61 1.23
N TRP A 58 -25.83 -4.61 0.37
CA TRP A 58 -25.09 -4.41 -0.88
C TRP A 58 -23.57 -4.21 -0.69
N ILE A 59 -23.14 -3.78 0.50
CA ILE A 59 -21.72 -3.60 0.83
C ILE A 59 -21.04 -4.95 1.01
N LEU A 60 -21.76 -5.93 1.59
CA LEU A 60 -21.23 -7.27 1.83
C LEU A 60 -21.11 -8.07 0.53
N ASP A 61 -22.05 -7.87 -0.41
CA ASP A 61 -21.99 -8.49 -1.74
C ASP A 61 -20.78 -8.02 -2.57
N ARG A 62 -20.18 -6.88 -2.20
CA ARG A 62 -19.09 -6.19 -2.91
C ARG A 62 -17.88 -5.91 -2.03
N GLU A 63 -17.60 -6.82 -1.10
CA GLU A 63 -16.51 -6.67 -0.12
C GLU A 63 -15.15 -6.38 -0.81
N ASP A 64 -14.85 -7.04 -1.93
CA ASP A 64 -13.59 -6.84 -2.66
C ASP A 64 -13.51 -5.48 -3.34
N GLU A 65 -14.62 -5.02 -3.94
CA GLU A 65 -14.65 -3.69 -4.55
C GLU A 65 -14.52 -2.60 -3.50
N CYS A 66 -15.17 -2.77 -2.34
CA CYS A 66 -15.07 -1.85 -1.22
C CYS A 66 -13.65 -1.84 -0.64
N PHE A 67 -13.02 -3.00 -0.47
CA PHE A 67 -11.62 -3.08 -0.02
C PHE A 67 -10.66 -2.46 -1.03
N ALA A 68 -10.81 -2.75 -2.32
CA ALA A 68 -9.96 -2.17 -3.36
C ALA A 68 -10.14 -0.64 -3.45
N ALA A 69 -11.36 -0.13 -3.34
CA ALA A 69 -11.63 1.31 -3.31
C ALA A 69 -11.01 1.98 -2.07
N PHE A 70 -11.17 1.37 -0.90
CA PHE A 70 -10.56 1.84 0.34
C PHE A 70 -9.03 1.88 0.23
N MET A 71 -8.40 0.78 -0.19
CA MET A 71 -6.95 0.72 -0.37
C MET A 71 -6.45 1.70 -1.43
N THR A 72 -7.21 1.92 -2.52
CA THR A 72 -6.86 2.94 -3.52
C THR A 72 -6.82 4.33 -2.90
N LEU A 73 -7.80 4.70 -2.08
CA LEU A 73 -7.83 6.00 -1.40
C LEU A 73 -6.64 6.17 -0.45
N VAL A 74 -6.40 5.16 0.38
CA VAL A 74 -5.34 5.18 1.38
C VAL A 74 -3.96 5.23 0.73
N GLU A 75 -3.71 4.39 -0.28
CA GLU A 75 -2.44 4.39 -1.03
C GLU A 75 -2.25 5.68 -1.82
N THR A 76 -3.31 6.22 -2.45
CA THR A 76 -3.22 7.51 -3.15
C THR A 76 -2.82 8.62 -2.19
N HIS A 77 -3.40 8.64 -0.97
CA HIS A 77 -3.02 9.59 0.06
C HIS A 77 -1.57 9.36 0.57
N ALA A 78 -1.16 8.10 0.72
CA ALA A 78 0.20 7.74 1.14
C ALA A 78 1.25 8.22 0.13
N PHE A 79 1.04 8.01 -1.18
CA PHE A 79 1.93 8.45 -2.25
C PHE A 79 1.84 9.96 -2.54
N ALA A 80 0.77 10.63 -2.11
CA ALA A 80 0.67 12.09 -2.17
C ALA A 80 1.57 12.76 -1.12
N THR A 81 1.69 12.14 0.06
CA THR A 81 2.44 12.69 1.20
C THR A 81 3.87 12.18 1.26
N SER A 82 4.12 10.95 0.77
CA SER A 82 5.40 10.24 0.86
C SER A 82 5.77 9.55 -0.46
N ASN A 83 7.00 9.07 -0.58
CA ASN A 83 7.48 8.31 -1.75
C ASN A 83 7.35 6.78 -1.56
N GLY A 84 6.45 6.32 -0.70
CA GLY A 84 6.23 4.89 -0.42
C GLY A 84 4.75 4.55 -0.30
N SER A 85 4.45 3.25 -0.28
CA SER A 85 3.12 2.78 0.09
C SER A 85 2.80 3.12 1.54
N MET A 86 1.53 3.02 1.94
CA MET A 86 1.13 3.19 3.34
C MET A 86 1.95 2.29 4.28
N ALA A 87 2.05 1.00 3.93
CA ALA A 87 2.77 0.02 4.74
C ALA A 87 4.27 0.33 4.79
N GLU A 88 4.87 0.69 3.67
CA GLU A 88 6.27 1.09 3.61
C GLU A 88 6.53 2.32 4.50
N GLY A 89 5.66 3.34 4.43
CA GLY A 89 5.77 4.54 5.26
C GLY A 89 5.72 4.26 6.76
N LEU A 90 4.91 3.30 7.21
CA LEU A 90 4.81 2.91 8.61
C LEU A 90 6.10 2.26 9.14
N TYR A 91 6.79 1.50 8.30
CA TYR A 91 8.06 0.84 8.63
C TYR A 91 9.30 1.68 8.26
N GLY A 92 9.13 2.96 7.89
CA GLY A 92 10.26 3.84 7.54
C GLY A 92 10.93 3.47 6.22
N LEU A 93 10.19 2.85 5.31
CA LEU A 93 10.61 2.45 3.98
C LEU A 93 10.04 3.40 2.92
N GLN A 94 10.74 3.52 1.79
CA GLN A 94 10.33 4.30 0.63
C GLN A 94 10.75 3.62 -0.67
N ARG A 95 10.00 3.87 -1.74
CA ARG A 95 10.38 3.44 -3.08
C ARG A 95 11.36 4.45 -3.66
N THR A 96 12.38 3.93 -4.34
CA THR A 96 13.33 4.71 -5.11
C THR A 96 13.55 4.04 -6.46
N ARG A 97 13.99 4.79 -7.46
CA ARG A 97 14.30 4.21 -8.77
C ARG A 97 15.53 3.32 -8.71
N TRP A 98 15.49 2.21 -9.46
CA TRP A 98 16.65 1.39 -9.72
C TRP A 98 17.58 2.11 -10.71
N ARG A 99 18.89 2.20 -10.39
CA ARG A 99 19.98 2.85 -11.16
C ARG A 99 20.18 2.38 -12.62
N GLY A 100 19.41 1.41 -13.09
CA GLY A 100 19.56 0.69 -14.35
C GLY A 100 18.25 0.48 -15.09
N SER A 101 17.14 1.05 -14.59
CA SER A 101 15.89 1.09 -15.31
C SER A 101 16.08 1.99 -16.53
N ARG A 102 16.27 1.39 -17.72
CA ARG A 102 16.36 2.07 -19.01
C ARG A 102 15.01 2.62 -19.47
N VAL A 103 14.12 2.99 -18.54
CA VAL A 103 12.91 3.72 -18.90
C VAL A 103 13.38 5.05 -19.47
N ARG A 104 13.09 5.18 -20.76
CA ARG A 104 13.56 6.16 -21.76
C ARG A 104 13.28 7.61 -21.34
N GLY A 105 13.98 8.09 -20.33
CA GLY A 105 14.18 9.50 -20.05
C GLY A 105 15.27 10.00 -20.99
N ARG A 106 14.87 10.84 -21.95
CA ARG A 106 15.80 11.60 -22.81
C ARG A 106 16.55 12.60 -21.92
N GLY A 107 17.69 12.17 -21.39
CA GLY A 107 18.53 12.99 -20.53
C GLY A 107 19.30 12.09 -19.58
N GLY A 108 20.57 11.85 -19.88
CA GLY A 108 21.50 11.20 -18.96
C GLY A 108 21.76 12.11 -17.77
N GLU A 109 20.84 12.12 -16.81
CA GLU A 109 21.06 12.76 -15.52
C GLU A 109 21.87 11.80 -14.67
N ARG A 110 23.20 11.86 -14.89
CA ARG A 110 24.19 11.34 -13.95
C ARG A 110 23.81 11.85 -12.57
N ASP A 111 24.01 11.03 -11.54
CA ASP A 111 23.89 11.44 -10.14
C ASP A 111 24.75 12.69 -9.90
N ALA A 112 24.18 13.87 -10.11
CA ALA A 112 24.76 15.12 -9.71
C ALA A 112 24.64 15.16 -8.19
N VAL A 113 25.68 14.66 -7.53
CA VAL A 113 25.98 15.03 -6.15
C VAL A 113 26.17 16.54 -6.18
N ASP A 114 25.24 17.30 -5.63
CA ASP A 114 25.44 18.74 -5.43
C ASP A 114 26.67 18.89 -4.52
N GLY A 115 27.80 19.34 -5.08
CA GLY A 115 29.10 19.43 -4.41
C GLY A 115 29.14 20.40 -3.22
N VAL A 116 28.03 21.08 -2.92
CA VAL A 116 27.88 22.03 -1.83
C VAL A 116 27.20 21.39 -0.61
N THR A 117 26.36 20.35 -0.80
CA THR A 117 25.60 19.71 0.30
C THR A 117 25.79 18.19 0.38
N GLY A 118 26.38 17.55 -0.64
CA GLY A 118 26.60 16.09 -0.65
C GLY A 118 25.32 15.25 -0.83
N VAL A 119 24.19 15.88 -1.14
CA VAL A 119 22.87 15.22 -1.18
C VAL A 119 22.47 14.84 -2.61
N LYS A 120 21.98 13.60 -2.78
CA LYS A 120 21.52 13.04 -4.06
C LYS A 120 20.07 13.48 -4.36
N LYS A 121 19.88 14.48 -5.23
CA LYS A 121 18.55 14.96 -5.68
C LYS A 121 17.74 13.99 -6.57
N THR A 122 18.26 12.80 -6.87
CA THR A 122 17.74 11.91 -7.94
C THR A 122 16.71 10.86 -7.52
N ARG A 123 16.07 10.97 -6.34
CA ARG A 123 15.19 9.90 -5.79
C ARG A 123 13.68 10.08 -5.96
N ALA A 124 13.20 11.25 -6.38
CA ALA A 124 11.75 11.50 -6.46
C ALA A 124 11.09 10.68 -7.59
N LEU A 125 10.04 9.92 -7.26
CA LEU A 125 9.23 9.18 -8.24
C LEU A 125 8.42 10.14 -9.12
N THR A 126 8.28 9.82 -10.41
CA THR A 126 7.40 10.56 -11.33
C THR A 126 5.94 10.27 -10.97
N ARG A 127 5.02 11.20 -11.28
CA ARG A 127 3.58 11.01 -11.10
C ARG A 127 3.05 9.70 -11.72
N THR A 128 3.59 9.31 -12.88
CA THR A 128 3.26 8.05 -13.56
C THR A 128 3.74 6.83 -12.78
N GLU A 129 4.95 6.86 -12.22
CA GLU A 129 5.49 5.76 -11.41
C GLU A 129 4.77 5.61 -10.08
N ARG A 130 4.33 6.74 -9.48
CA ARG A 130 3.46 6.74 -8.30
C ARG A 130 2.10 6.14 -8.62
N ALA A 131 1.46 6.59 -9.69
CA ALA A 131 0.16 6.06 -10.11
C ALA A 131 0.24 4.57 -10.48
N LEU A 132 1.32 4.15 -11.16
CA LEU A 132 1.54 2.76 -11.53
C LEU A 132 1.86 1.90 -10.29
N SER A 133 2.60 2.44 -9.32
CA SER A 133 2.81 1.80 -8.02
C SER A 133 1.48 1.55 -7.30
N VAL A 134 0.65 2.59 -7.14
CA VAL A 134 -0.69 2.47 -6.54
C VAL A 134 -1.55 1.46 -7.31
N LEU A 135 -1.55 1.56 -8.64
CA LEU A 135 -2.28 0.64 -9.50
C LEU A 135 -1.84 -0.81 -9.25
N THR A 136 -0.54 -1.09 -9.20
CA THR A 136 -0.06 -2.45 -8.96
C THR A 136 -0.40 -2.97 -7.56
N LEU A 137 -0.26 -2.13 -6.54
CA LEU A 137 -0.56 -2.46 -5.13
C LEU A 137 -2.02 -2.88 -4.93
N VAL A 138 -2.95 -2.30 -5.69
CA VAL A 138 -4.38 -2.58 -5.55
C VAL A 138 -4.91 -3.53 -6.63
N ALA A 139 -4.53 -3.31 -7.89
CA ALA A 139 -5.07 -4.06 -9.01
C ALA A 139 -4.55 -5.51 -9.04
N VAL A 140 -3.31 -5.76 -8.63
CA VAL A 140 -2.76 -7.13 -8.59
C VAL A 140 -3.51 -8.01 -7.58
N PRO A 141 -3.64 -7.65 -6.29
CA PRO A 141 -4.39 -8.47 -5.35
C PRO A 141 -5.87 -8.57 -5.72
N TYR A 142 -6.47 -7.51 -6.26
CA TYR A 142 -7.86 -7.54 -6.75
C TYR A 142 -8.05 -8.50 -7.94
N ALA A 143 -7.16 -8.43 -8.93
CA ALA A 143 -7.21 -9.32 -10.09
C ALA A 143 -6.99 -10.77 -9.69
N ARG A 144 -6.06 -11.04 -8.78
CA ARG A 144 -5.78 -12.38 -8.25
C ARG A 144 -7.03 -12.97 -7.58
N GLU A 145 -7.69 -12.22 -6.70
CA GLU A 145 -8.94 -12.64 -6.06
C GLU A 145 -10.05 -12.95 -7.09
N LYS A 146 -10.22 -12.10 -8.10
CA LYS A 146 -11.21 -12.32 -9.16
C LYS A 146 -10.90 -13.59 -9.97
N LEU A 147 -9.63 -13.83 -10.29
CA LEU A 147 -9.20 -15.03 -11.00
C LEU A 147 -9.41 -16.29 -10.15
N ASP A 148 -9.10 -16.24 -8.86
CA ASP A 148 -9.35 -17.33 -7.90
C ASP A 148 -10.85 -17.66 -7.81
N ARG A 149 -11.71 -16.64 -7.72
CA ARG A 149 -13.17 -16.81 -7.72
C ARG A 149 -13.66 -17.43 -9.02
N LEU A 150 -13.13 -17.01 -10.17
CA LEU A 150 -13.46 -17.60 -11.47
C LEU A 150 -13.01 -19.05 -11.55
N HIS A 151 -11.79 -19.37 -11.08
CA HIS A 151 -11.27 -20.72 -11.05
C HIS A 151 -12.15 -21.63 -10.18
N LYS A 152 -12.47 -21.21 -8.94
CA LYS A 152 -13.36 -21.96 -8.03
C LYS A 152 -14.75 -22.16 -8.64
N ARG A 153 -15.33 -21.15 -9.29
CA ARG A 153 -16.64 -21.24 -9.97
C ARG A 153 -16.64 -22.24 -11.12
N LEU A 154 -15.61 -22.21 -11.97
CA LEU A 154 -15.46 -23.14 -13.10
C LEU A 154 -15.23 -24.57 -12.63
N LEU A 155 -14.48 -24.75 -11.55
CA LEU A 155 -14.26 -26.05 -10.92
C LEU A 155 -15.58 -26.64 -10.39
N ALA A 156 -16.42 -25.82 -9.74
CA ALA A 156 -17.71 -26.25 -9.19
C ALA A 156 -18.75 -26.68 -10.25
N HIS A 157 -18.71 -26.08 -11.45
CA HIS A 157 -19.67 -26.36 -12.53
C HIS A 157 -19.18 -27.42 -13.53
N GLY A 158 -17.87 -27.52 -13.79
CA GLY A 158 -17.30 -28.37 -14.85
C GLY A 158 -16.38 -29.49 -14.38
N GLY A 159 -15.99 -29.53 -13.11
CA GLY A 159 -15.12 -30.56 -12.56
C GLY A 159 -15.91 -31.81 -12.14
N GLY A 160 -15.64 -32.95 -12.78
CA GLY A 160 -16.10 -34.26 -12.31
C GLY A 160 -15.67 -34.56 -10.86
N THR A 161 -16.11 -35.69 -10.33
CA THR A 161 -15.93 -36.15 -8.93
C THR A 161 -14.53 -35.91 -8.36
N ILE A 162 -13.47 -36.12 -9.14
CA ILE A 162 -12.05 -35.92 -8.74
C ILE A 162 -11.73 -34.46 -8.41
N ALA A 163 -12.30 -33.50 -9.14
CA ALA A 163 -12.10 -32.07 -8.88
C ALA A 163 -12.94 -31.59 -7.69
N ARG A 164 -14.09 -32.22 -7.44
CA ARG A 164 -14.88 -31.99 -6.22
C ARG A 164 -14.14 -32.48 -4.98
N ASP A 165 -13.48 -33.63 -5.05
CA ASP A 165 -12.69 -34.18 -3.95
C ASP A 165 -11.42 -33.38 -3.70
N ALA A 166 -10.73 -32.89 -4.75
CA ALA A 166 -9.58 -31.99 -4.62
C ALA A 166 -9.97 -30.59 -4.09
N ALA A 167 -11.13 -30.06 -4.50
CA ALA A 167 -11.66 -28.82 -3.94
C ALA A 167 -12.06 -28.99 -2.47
N ARG A 168 -12.65 -30.14 -2.12
CA ARG A 168 -13.01 -30.49 -0.74
C ARG A 168 -11.78 -30.70 0.14
N ALA A 169 -10.69 -31.26 -0.40
CA ALA A 169 -9.41 -31.38 0.29
C ALA A 169 -8.77 -30.00 0.56
N ARG A 170 -8.78 -29.09 -0.42
CA ARG A 170 -8.26 -27.72 -0.22
C ARG A 170 -9.08 -26.88 0.75
N LEU A 171 -10.41 -27.04 0.74
CA LEU A 171 -11.27 -26.40 1.73
C LEU A 171 -11.07 -26.95 3.14
N ARG A 172 -10.60 -28.20 3.26
CA ARG A 172 -10.25 -28.82 4.55
C ARG A 172 -8.89 -28.35 5.05
N ASP A 173 -7.93 -28.10 4.16
CA ASP A 173 -6.63 -27.50 4.53
C ASP A 173 -6.80 -26.03 4.99
N ASP A 174 -7.80 -25.30 4.47
CA ASP A 174 -8.19 -23.97 4.96
C ASP A 174 -8.86 -24.02 6.35
N GLU A 175 -9.24 -25.19 6.89
CA GLU A 175 -9.78 -25.37 8.25
C GLU A 175 -8.72 -25.79 9.29
N GLU A 176 -7.50 -26.17 8.89
CA GLU A 176 -6.42 -26.53 9.84
C GLU A 176 -5.47 -25.36 10.19
N GLY A 177 -5.81 -24.14 9.74
CA GLY A 177 -5.10 -22.90 10.06
C GLY A 177 -5.92 -21.99 10.97
N GLU A 178 -5.87 -22.27 12.27
CA GLU A 178 -6.27 -21.39 13.40
C GLU A 178 -7.70 -20.83 13.35
N ASP A 179 -8.57 -21.47 14.14
CA ASP A 179 -9.91 -21.01 14.52
C ASP A 179 -9.91 -19.55 15.00
N GLU A 180 -10.67 -18.68 14.31
CA GLU A 180 -11.89 -18.03 14.84
C GLU A 180 -12.76 -17.53 13.66
N ASP A 181 -14.07 -17.78 13.76
CA ASP A 181 -15.19 -17.33 12.91
C ASP A 181 -15.51 -18.06 11.58
N GLY A 182 -16.08 -19.26 11.74
CA GLY A 182 -17.54 -19.39 11.60
C GLY A 182 -18.15 -19.27 10.19
N GLY A 183 -18.19 -20.40 9.48
CA GLY A 183 -19.32 -20.78 8.63
C GLY A 183 -19.71 -19.78 7.54
N VAL A 184 -18.87 -19.61 6.51
CA VAL A 184 -19.30 -19.00 5.26
C VAL A 184 -20.21 -19.97 4.53
N LEU A 185 -21.50 -19.89 4.88
CA LEU A 185 -22.62 -20.23 4.00
C LEU A 185 -22.33 -19.64 2.61
N LEU A 186 -21.76 -20.46 1.72
CA LEU A 186 -21.63 -20.20 0.28
C LEU A 186 -23.03 -20.22 -0.36
N ARG A 187 -23.90 -19.31 0.06
CA ARG A 187 -25.08 -18.95 -0.70
C ARG A 187 -24.65 -18.01 -1.80
N LEU A 188 -24.02 -18.59 -2.82
CA LEU A 188 -23.75 -17.92 -4.10
C LEU A 188 -25.11 -17.43 -4.63
N PRO A 189 -25.35 -16.11 -4.75
CA PRO A 189 -26.53 -15.64 -5.45
C PRO A 189 -26.38 -16.06 -6.91
N SER A 190 -27.15 -17.07 -7.28
CA SER A 190 -27.38 -17.53 -8.63
C SER A 190 -28.11 -16.44 -9.40
N ALA A 191 -27.41 -15.38 -9.77
CA ALA A 191 -27.95 -14.38 -10.68
C ALA A 191 -26.80 -13.83 -11.51
N TYR A 192 -26.95 -14.03 -12.82
CA TYR A 192 -26.20 -13.38 -13.90
C TYR A 192 -25.02 -14.17 -14.52
N VAL A 193 -25.40 -14.94 -15.56
CA VAL A 193 -24.86 -14.85 -16.93
C VAL A 193 -23.83 -15.87 -17.42
N ARG A 194 -24.33 -16.56 -18.47
CA ARG A 194 -23.72 -16.98 -19.74
C ARG A 194 -22.38 -17.70 -19.62
N THR A 195 -22.50 -19.03 -19.67
CA THR A 195 -21.45 -19.99 -19.97
C THR A 195 -20.59 -19.49 -21.15
N PRO A 196 -19.30 -19.16 -20.92
CA PRO A 196 -18.39 -19.00 -22.04
C PRO A 196 -18.10 -20.38 -22.64
N SER A 197 -17.71 -20.41 -23.91
CA SER A 197 -17.40 -21.62 -24.69
C SER A 197 -16.61 -22.66 -23.88
N SER A 198 -17.10 -23.90 -23.85
CA SER A 198 -16.61 -25.02 -23.01
C SER A 198 -15.12 -25.35 -23.12
N LEU A 199 -14.47 -24.95 -24.21
CA LEU A 199 -13.05 -25.16 -24.46
C LEU A 199 -12.17 -24.15 -23.70
N ALA A 200 -12.55 -22.88 -23.65
CA ALA A 200 -11.77 -21.84 -22.99
C ALA A 200 -11.79 -22.00 -21.46
N SER A 201 -12.93 -22.42 -20.91
CA SER A 201 -13.06 -22.72 -19.48
C SER A 201 -12.26 -23.95 -19.07
N SER A 202 -12.21 -24.99 -19.90
CA SER A 202 -11.42 -26.20 -19.64
C SER A 202 -9.92 -25.92 -19.63
N THR A 203 -9.43 -25.15 -20.61
CA THR A 203 -8.01 -24.75 -20.66
C THR A 203 -7.64 -23.86 -19.48
N PHE A 204 -8.48 -22.87 -19.15
CA PHE A 204 -8.24 -21.97 -18.02
C PHE A 204 -8.09 -22.70 -16.68
N VAL A 205 -8.94 -23.69 -16.41
CA VAL A 205 -8.85 -24.49 -15.17
C VAL A 205 -7.52 -25.23 -15.07
N LYS A 206 -6.97 -25.71 -16.18
CA LYS A 206 -5.68 -26.41 -16.20
C LYS A 206 -4.48 -25.45 -16.13
N THR A 207 -4.55 -24.31 -16.83
CA THR A 207 -3.43 -23.37 -16.92
C THR A 207 -3.30 -22.48 -15.69
N TYR A 208 -4.42 -22.11 -15.05
CA TYR A 208 -4.43 -21.22 -13.88
C TYR A 208 -3.48 -21.64 -12.74
N PRO A 209 -3.52 -22.89 -12.23
CA PRO A 209 -2.63 -23.30 -11.15
C PRO A 209 -1.15 -23.26 -11.55
N ILE A 210 -0.82 -23.53 -12.81
CA ILE A 210 0.55 -23.44 -13.33
C ILE A 210 1.01 -21.98 -13.35
N VAL A 211 0.18 -21.06 -13.84
CA VAL A 211 0.49 -19.63 -13.85
C VAL A 211 0.67 -19.10 -12.43
N ASN A 212 -0.24 -19.44 -11.51
CA ASN A 212 -0.13 -19.03 -10.11
C ASN A 212 1.14 -19.62 -9.45
N ALA A 213 1.45 -20.89 -9.71
CA ALA A 213 2.67 -21.51 -9.20
C ALA A 213 3.95 -20.85 -9.75
N LEU A 214 3.97 -20.47 -11.03
CA LEU A 214 5.10 -19.76 -11.63
C LEU A 214 5.27 -18.35 -11.05
N LEU A 215 4.17 -17.64 -10.79
CA LEU A 215 4.21 -16.33 -10.13
C LEU A 215 4.76 -16.44 -8.71
N GLU A 216 4.31 -17.43 -7.93
CA GLU A 216 4.82 -17.67 -6.58
C GLU A 216 6.27 -18.17 -6.55
N ALA A 217 6.66 -19.00 -7.54
CA ALA A 217 8.06 -19.38 -7.70
C ALA A 217 8.93 -18.15 -8.03
N ALA A 218 8.42 -17.22 -8.83
CA ALA A 218 9.12 -15.99 -9.15
C ALA A 218 9.26 -15.05 -7.93
N THR A 219 8.20 -14.87 -7.13
CA THR A 219 8.28 -14.09 -5.88
C THR A 219 9.28 -14.72 -4.91
N PHE A 220 9.20 -16.05 -4.70
CA PHE A 220 10.13 -16.79 -3.85
C PHE A 220 11.59 -16.66 -4.31
N ALA A 221 11.85 -16.79 -5.61
CA ALA A 221 13.19 -16.64 -6.16
C ALA A 221 13.76 -15.23 -5.92
N HIS A 222 12.93 -14.18 -5.96
CA HIS A 222 13.36 -12.82 -5.64
C HIS A 222 13.63 -12.64 -4.14
N TRP A 223 12.80 -13.20 -3.27
CA TRP A 223 13.07 -13.24 -1.83
C TRP A 223 14.37 -13.97 -1.49
N LEU A 224 14.63 -15.11 -2.12
CA LEU A 224 15.87 -15.87 -1.95
C LEU A 224 17.08 -15.10 -2.49
N SER A 225 16.96 -14.51 -3.68
CA SER A 225 18.00 -13.65 -4.25
C SER A 225 18.31 -12.44 -3.37
N PHE A 226 17.29 -11.89 -2.71
CA PHE A 226 17.47 -10.83 -1.73
C PHE A 226 18.26 -11.36 -0.52
N LEU A 227 17.90 -12.51 0.06
CA LEU A 227 18.60 -13.05 1.22
C LEU A 227 20.09 -13.40 0.95
N ILE A 228 20.42 -13.85 -0.26
CA ILE A 228 21.79 -14.25 -0.65
C ILE A 228 22.67 -13.03 -1.04
N ASP A 229 22.20 -11.80 -0.78
CA ASP A 229 22.91 -10.54 -1.10
C ASP A 229 23.14 -10.28 -2.61
N GLY A 230 22.50 -11.08 -3.48
CA GLY A 230 22.65 -10.98 -4.94
C GLY A 230 21.63 -10.08 -5.63
N GLY A 231 20.52 -9.72 -4.97
CA GLY A 231 19.42 -8.95 -5.56
C GLY A 231 19.05 -7.69 -4.78
N ASP A 232 18.91 -6.55 -5.47
CA ASP A 232 18.47 -5.28 -4.88
C ASP A 232 16.94 -5.20 -4.65
N THR A 233 16.15 -6.19 -5.06
CA THR A 233 14.67 -6.15 -4.99
C THR A 233 14.06 -7.51 -4.68
N HIS A 234 13.07 -7.52 -3.79
CA HIS A 234 12.39 -8.70 -3.28
C HIS A 234 11.11 -9.07 -4.07
N ASP A 235 10.53 -8.12 -4.81
CA ASP A 235 9.28 -8.32 -5.55
C ASP A 235 9.51 -8.25 -7.08
N PRO A 236 9.11 -9.27 -7.86
CA PRO A 236 9.18 -9.23 -9.31
C PRO A 236 8.43 -8.05 -9.94
N ILE A 237 7.35 -7.57 -9.33
CA ILE A 237 6.57 -6.43 -9.82
C ILE A 237 7.42 -5.15 -9.70
N LEU A 238 8.02 -4.90 -8.53
CA LEU A 238 8.91 -3.76 -8.33
C LEU A 238 10.09 -3.78 -9.30
N ARG A 239 10.66 -4.96 -9.55
CA ARG A 239 11.73 -5.14 -10.53
C ARG A 239 11.28 -4.78 -11.95
N PHE A 240 10.08 -5.19 -12.34
CA PHE A 240 9.47 -4.85 -13.64
C PHE A 240 9.23 -3.33 -13.76
N LEU A 241 8.82 -2.69 -12.68
CA LEU A 241 8.65 -1.23 -12.60
C LEU A 241 9.99 -0.47 -12.57
N GLY A 242 11.11 -1.16 -12.36
CA GLY A 242 12.41 -0.54 -12.15
C GLY A 242 12.49 0.26 -10.85
N LEU A 243 11.74 -0.16 -9.82
CA LEU A 243 11.71 0.44 -8.49
C LEU A 243 12.37 -0.50 -7.49
N LYS A 244 12.92 0.07 -6.42
CA LYS A 244 13.47 -0.66 -5.28
C LYS A 244 13.03 0.00 -3.97
N ILE A 245 12.95 -0.80 -2.91
CA ILE A 245 12.66 -0.29 -1.57
C ILE A 245 13.97 0.07 -0.86
N THR A 246 14.00 1.24 -0.24
CA THR A 246 15.12 1.72 0.58
C THR A 246 14.59 2.29 1.88
N ARG A 247 15.41 2.28 2.93
CA ARG A 247 15.06 2.99 4.17
C ARG A 247 15.04 4.50 3.93
N VAL A 248 14.11 5.19 4.57
CA VAL A 248 14.04 6.65 4.57
C VAL A 248 15.18 7.17 5.45
N SER A 249 16.02 8.05 4.89
CA SER A 249 17.09 8.68 5.68
C SER A 249 16.51 9.79 6.56
N LEU A 250 16.96 9.91 7.81
CA LEU A 250 16.61 11.02 8.71
C LEU A 250 16.97 12.39 8.13
N ILE A 251 18.00 12.45 7.29
CA ILE A 251 18.41 13.68 6.60
C ILE A 251 17.35 14.03 5.54
N GLU A 252 16.91 13.05 4.76
CA GLU A 252 15.90 13.23 3.71
C GLU A 252 14.52 13.61 4.29
N THR A 253 14.13 13.06 5.44
CA THR A 253 12.90 13.48 6.13
C THR A 253 12.99 14.88 6.69
N SER A 254 14.14 15.29 7.21
CA SER A 254 14.31 16.66 7.74
C SER A 254 14.35 17.70 6.63
N GLU A 255 14.96 17.40 5.49
CA GLU A 255 15.00 18.27 4.31
C GLU A 255 13.63 18.41 3.64
N THR A 256 12.88 17.32 3.48
CA THR A 256 11.51 17.36 2.93
C THR A 256 10.58 18.16 3.83
N ARG A 257 10.69 18.02 5.15
CA ARG A 257 9.96 18.86 6.12
C ARG A 257 10.36 20.33 6.01
N ALA A 258 11.66 20.64 5.93
CA ALA A 258 12.13 22.00 5.76
C ALA A 258 11.63 22.65 4.46
N ALA A 259 11.57 21.88 3.36
CA ALA A 259 11.01 22.34 2.10
C ALA A 259 9.49 22.60 2.20
N LEU A 260 8.74 21.70 2.84
CA LEU A 260 7.30 21.91 3.09
C LEU A 260 7.04 23.15 3.94
N ASP A 261 7.84 23.37 4.99
CA ASP A 261 7.74 24.55 5.84
C ASP A 261 8.10 25.84 5.09
N ALA A 262 9.08 25.79 4.18
CA ALA A 262 9.39 26.91 3.29
C ALA A 262 8.21 27.22 2.35
N HIS A 263 7.58 26.20 1.74
CA HIS A 263 6.39 26.39 0.90
C HIS A 263 5.21 26.97 1.69
N ARG A 264 4.96 26.47 2.90
CA ARG A 264 3.94 27.01 3.82
C ARG A 264 4.22 28.47 4.16
N ALA A 265 5.47 28.81 4.46
CA ALA A 265 5.88 30.18 4.76
C ALA A 265 5.67 31.11 3.55
N ILE A 266 6.00 30.67 2.34
CA ILE A 266 5.76 31.42 1.10
C ILE A 266 4.27 31.65 0.88
N ALA A 267 3.43 30.61 1.01
CA ALA A 267 1.97 30.73 0.84
C ALA A 267 1.34 31.69 1.88
N LEU A 268 1.79 31.63 3.14
CA LEU A 268 1.34 32.54 4.19
C LEU A 268 1.83 33.98 3.96
N ASN A 269 3.04 34.16 3.41
CA ASN A 269 3.57 35.48 3.08
C ASN A 269 2.84 36.07 1.86
N ALA A 270 2.53 35.27 0.84
CA ALA A 270 1.72 35.69 -0.30
C ALA A 270 0.32 36.15 0.14
N ALA A 271 -0.36 35.37 0.99
CA ALA A 271 -1.65 35.74 1.56
C ALA A 271 -1.58 36.97 2.49
N ARG A 272 -0.40 37.30 3.04
CA ARG A 272 -0.19 38.49 3.89
C ARG A 272 0.03 39.76 3.05
N VAL A 273 0.64 39.64 1.87
CA VAL A 273 0.95 40.77 0.97
C VAL A 273 -0.31 41.32 0.29
N GLU A 274 -1.35 40.51 0.10
CA GLU A 274 -2.63 40.95 -0.50
C GLU A 274 -3.41 41.97 0.34
N GLY A 275 -2.96 42.31 1.56
CA GLY A 275 -3.33 43.54 2.29
C GLY A 275 -4.77 43.64 2.81
N GLY A 276 -5.71 42.83 2.31
CA GLY A 276 -7.13 42.86 2.65
C GLY A 276 -7.48 42.12 3.95
N VAL A 277 -8.58 42.53 4.58
CA VAL A 277 -9.15 41.86 5.78
C VAL A 277 -9.50 40.39 5.46
N LEU A 278 -10.05 40.13 4.27
CA LEU A 278 -10.34 38.78 3.77
C LEU A 278 -9.08 37.92 3.61
N ALA A 279 -7.96 38.50 3.16
CA ALA A 279 -6.70 37.80 3.00
C ALA A 279 -6.08 37.42 4.36
N ARG A 280 -6.23 38.28 5.39
CA ARG A 280 -5.84 37.97 6.77
C ARG A 280 -6.69 36.86 7.39
N VAL A 281 -8.00 36.85 7.13
CA VAL A 281 -8.90 35.79 7.57
C VAL A 281 -8.54 34.47 6.87
N ASN A 282 -8.30 34.49 5.55
CA ASN A 282 -7.87 33.31 4.81
C ASN A 282 -6.52 32.76 5.32
N ALA A 283 -5.55 33.64 5.57
CA ALA A 283 -4.26 33.26 6.15
C ALA A 283 -4.41 32.69 7.58
N ALA A 284 -5.34 33.22 8.39
CA ALA A 284 -5.63 32.71 9.72
C ALA A 284 -6.31 31.32 9.67
N ILE A 285 -7.26 31.12 8.75
CA ILE A 285 -7.91 29.82 8.50
C ILE A 285 -6.87 28.79 8.04
N LEU A 286 -6.00 29.16 7.09
CA LEU A 286 -4.93 28.28 6.63
C LEU A 286 -3.99 27.92 7.79
N ARG A 287 -3.58 28.88 8.62
CA ARG A 287 -2.76 28.58 9.82
C ARG A 287 -3.47 27.65 10.80
N ALA A 288 -4.74 27.92 11.10
CA ALA A 288 -5.55 27.10 11.99
C ALA A 288 -5.71 25.66 11.44
N ALA A 289 -5.92 25.50 10.14
CA ALA A 289 -6.01 24.20 9.48
C ALA A 289 -4.68 23.43 9.57
N HIS A 290 -3.54 24.08 9.32
CA HIS A 290 -2.23 23.44 9.46
C HIS A 290 -1.94 23.03 10.91
N VAL A 291 -2.23 23.91 11.88
CA VAL A 291 -2.07 23.59 13.31
C VAL A 291 -2.98 22.44 13.73
N ALA A 292 -4.24 22.43 13.26
CA ALA A 292 -5.18 21.35 13.53
C ALA A 292 -4.70 20.02 12.96
N ILE A 293 -4.17 20.00 11.74
CA ILE A 293 -3.60 18.81 11.11
C ILE A 293 -2.38 18.30 11.89
N ASP A 294 -1.47 19.20 12.28
CA ASP A 294 -0.26 18.84 13.03
C ASP A 294 -0.61 18.28 14.44
N HIS A 295 -1.73 18.73 15.04
CA HIS A 295 -2.16 18.30 16.37
C HIS A 295 -3.20 17.17 16.36
N ALA A 296 -3.83 16.87 15.23
CA ALA A 296 -4.81 15.78 15.11
C ALA A 296 -4.20 14.41 15.46
N GLN A 297 -2.92 14.19 15.13
CA GLN A 297 -2.22 12.95 15.47
C GLN A 297 -1.97 12.80 16.99
N GLY A 298 -1.65 13.90 17.68
CA GLY A 298 -1.52 13.91 19.15
C GLY A 298 -2.88 13.81 19.85
N GLY A 299 -3.91 14.44 19.30
CA GLY A 299 -5.28 14.37 19.80
C GLY A 299 -5.88 12.97 19.68
N LEU A 300 -5.57 12.23 18.61
CA LEU A 300 -5.99 10.83 18.44
C LEU A 300 -5.38 9.93 19.53
N MET A 301 -4.09 10.09 19.84
CA MET A 301 -3.42 9.34 20.92
C MET A 301 -4.07 9.61 22.28
N ILE A 302 -4.36 10.89 22.59
CA ILE A 302 -5.03 11.28 23.84
C ILE A 302 -6.46 10.72 23.88
N ALA A 303 -7.19 10.76 22.76
CA ALA A 303 -8.55 10.24 22.68
C ALA A 303 -8.61 8.71 22.87
N VAL A 304 -7.66 7.96 22.30
CA VAL A 304 -7.56 6.50 22.49
C VAL A 304 -7.20 6.14 23.93
N VAL A 305 -6.31 6.92 24.58
CA VAL A 305 -5.98 6.74 26.00
C VAL A 305 -7.14 7.13 26.90
N ALA A 306 -7.88 8.20 26.58
CA ALA A 306 -9.05 8.64 27.35
C ALA A 306 -10.28 7.73 27.16
N PHE A 307 -10.32 6.97 26.07
CA PHE A 307 -11.39 6.00 25.80
C PHE A 307 -11.16 4.65 26.50
N LYS A 308 -9.96 4.39 27.00
CA LYS A 308 -9.61 3.18 27.77
C LYS A 308 -9.76 3.42 29.26
#